data_AF-A0AAP6EGA1-F1
#
_entry.id   AF-A0AAP6EGA1-F1
#
_cell.length_a   1.000
_cell.length_b   1.000
_cell.length_c   1.000
_cell.angle_alpha   90.00
_cell.angle_beta   90.00
_cell.angle_gamma   90.00
#
_symmetry.space_group_name_H-M   'P 1'
#
loop_
_entity.id
_entity.type
_entity.pdbx_description
1 polymer ?
#
loop_
_entity_poly.entity_id
_entity_poly.type
_entity_poly.pdbx_seq_one_letter_code
_entity_poly.pdbx_strand_id
1 'polypeptide(L)'
;MPVGRPAAYGAVRISVCFLPHDDSGRSAVLWRSDTAHGTALVSAARYDEEAVACGHPSGLLPCDEHLRMDPERPEHQPLLEHADVLVTGELLRFEAALRRVDALLARHPGCLVAAVPGPGAGCVIGVRDALGSVRFLWPERGAGGAPASPGVVASVVHAWTAAGRAPDALRSVVPLPRP
;
A
#
# COMPACT_ATOMS: atom_id res chain seq x y z
N MET A 1 18.40 39.91 4.25
CA MET A 1 17.05 39.34 4.14
C MET A 1 17.20 37.84 3.93
N PRO A 2 17.14 37.00 4.99
CA PRO A 2 17.18 35.56 4.78
C PRO A 2 15.86 35.13 4.17
N VAL A 3 15.93 34.43 3.04
CA VAL A 3 14.80 33.78 2.38
C VAL A 3 14.20 32.79 3.37
N GLY A 4 12.94 33.02 3.75
CA GLY A 4 12.24 32.19 4.71
C GLY A 4 12.23 30.74 4.27
N ARG A 5 12.71 29.84 5.15
CA ARG A 5 12.45 28.41 5.03
C ARG A 5 10.93 28.22 4.92
N PRO A 6 10.40 27.54 3.90
CA PRO A 6 9.00 27.18 3.88
C PRO A 6 8.70 26.33 5.12
N ALA A 7 7.57 26.62 5.78
CA ALA A 7 7.11 25.93 6.97
C ALA A 7 7.13 24.41 6.75
N ALA A 8 7.52 23.65 7.78
CA ALA A 8 7.53 22.19 7.75
C ALA A 8 6.09 21.66 7.67
N TYR A 9 5.55 21.53 6.46
CA TYR A 9 4.30 20.84 6.21
C TYR A 9 4.47 19.34 6.49
N GLY A 10 3.51 18.77 7.23
CA GLY A 10 3.49 17.45 7.90
C GLY A 10 3.75 16.22 7.02
N ALA A 11 4.95 16.15 6.47
CA ALA A 11 5.46 15.02 5.72
C ALA A 11 5.69 13.84 6.66
N VAL A 12 4.73 12.93 6.73
CA VAL A 12 4.96 11.62 7.34
C VAL A 12 5.75 10.79 6.34
N ARG A 13 6.93 10.34 6.76
CA ARG A 13 7.66 9.29 6.06
C ARG A 13 7.40 7.98 6.76
N ILE A 14 6.89 7.01 6.02
CA ILE A 14 6.74 5.63 6.49
C ILE A 14 7.50 4.77 5.49
N SER A 15 8.29 3.85 6.03
CA SER A 15 8.81 2.75 5.24
C SER A 15 7.83 1.59 5.36
N VAL A 16 7.51 1.00 4.23
CA VAL A 16 6.69 -0.20 4.16
C VAL A 16 7.59 -1.34 3.74
N CYS A 17 7.77 -2.35 4.58
CA CYS A 17 8.51 -3.55 4.23
C CYS A 17 7.54 -4.71 4.02
N PHE A 18 7.65 -5.37 2.88
CA PHE A 18 6.93 -6.62 2.64
C PHE A 18 7.90 -7.69 2.16
N LEU A 19 7.63 -8.93 2.55
CA LEU A 19 8.33 -10.12 2.09
C LEU A 19 7.61 -10.62 0.83
N PRO A 20 8.14 -10.40 -0.39
CA PRO A 20 7.68 -11.18 -1.52
C PRO A 20 8.19 -12.62 -1.34
N HIS A 21 7.38 -13.61 -1.70
CA HIS A 21 7.75 -15.02 -1.58
C HIS A 21 8.51 -15.57 -2.80
N ASP A 22 8.74 -14.76 -3.83
CA ASP A 22 9.69 -15.10 -4.89
C ASP A 22 11.13 -14.76 -4.45
N ASP A 23 12.14 -15.34 -5.10
CA ASP A 23 13.59 -15.12 -4.87
C ASP A 23 14.04 -13.64 -5.05
N SER A 24 13.12 -12.67 -5.05
CA SER A 24 13.37 -11.26 -5.35
C SER A 24 13.73 -10.40 -4.12
N GLY A 25 13.87 -11.02 -2.94
CA GLY A 25 14.34 -10.36 -1.72
C GLY A 25 13.32 -9.41 -1.10
N ARG A 26 13.65 -8.78 0.03
CA ARG A 26 12.76 -7.81 0.70
C ARG A 26 12.54 -6.59 -0.19
N SER A 27 11.29 -6.17 -0.32
CA SER A 27 10.95 -4.93 -1.02
C SER A 27 10.49 -3.89 0.00
N ALA A 28 10.98 -2.65 -0.16
CA ALA A 28 10.47 -1.55 0.64
C ALA A 28 9.89 -0.42 -0.21
N VAL A 29 8.82 0.19 0.29
CA VAL A 29 8.25 1.43 -0.25
C VAL A 29 8.53 2.53 0.76
N LEU A 30 9.37 3.49 0.38
CA LEU A 30 9.47 4.74 1.11
C LEU A 30 8.41 5.67 0.54
N TRP A 31 7.55 6.21 1.40
CA TRP A 31 6.59 7.20 0.96
C TRP A 31 6.58 8.46 1.80
N ARG A 32 6.17 9.55 1.17
CA ARG A 32 5.93 10.84 1.80
C ARG A 32 4.50 11.24 1.50
N SER A 33 3.70 11.49 2.52
CA SER A 33 2.38 12.08 2.33
C SER A 33 2.42 13.60 2.43
N ASP A 34 1.68 14.27 1.55
CA ASP A 34 1.16 15.60 1.83
C ASP A 34 -0.26 15.45 2.36
N THR A 35 -0.39 15.46 3.69
CA THR A 35 -1.67 15.25 4.38
C THR A 35 -2.68 16.34 4.08
N ALA A 36 -2.26 17.53 3.63
CA ALA A 36 -3.18 18.60 3.27
C ALA A 36 -3.93 18.29 1.96
N HIS A 37 -3.32 17.50 1.08
CA HIS A 37 -3.88 17.16 -0.24
C HIS A 37 -4.24 15.68 -0.38
N GLY A 38 -3.95 14.86 0.64
CA GLY A 38 -4.25 13.42 0.62
C GLY A 38 -3.41 12.65 -0.40
N THR A 39 -2.27 13.19 -0.83
CA THR A 39 -1.41 12.57 -1.85
C THR A 39 -0.23 11.86 -1.20
N ALA A 40 -0.01 10.60 -1.60
CA ALA A 40 1.15 9.80 -1.25
C ALA A 40 2.15 9.76 -2.40
N LEU A 41 3.37 10.25 -2.19
CA LEU A 41 4.48 10.07 -3.13
C LEU A 41 5.28 8.84 -2.72
N VAL A 42 5.44 7.87 -3.61
CA VAL A 42 6.03 6.55 -3.27
C VAL A 42 7.28 6.28 -4.11
N SER A 43 8.36 5.83 -3.47
CA SER A 43 9.54 5.29 -4.14
C SER A 43 9.71 3.84 -3.69
N ALA A 44 9.71 2.92 -4.66
CA ALA A 44 9.94 1.50 -4.40
C ALA A 44 11.42 1.18 -4.65
N ALA A 45 12.10 0.67 -3.62
CA ALA A 45 13.44 0.14 -3.70
C ALA A 45 13.42 -1.37 -3.40
N ARG A 46 14.19 -2.14 -4.18
CA ARG A 46 14.55 -3.51 -3.80
C ARG A 46 15.76 -3.41 -2.87
N TYR A 47 15.75 -4.17 -1.78
CA TYR A 47 16.89 -4.28 -0.89
C TYR A 47 17.50 -5.68 -1.04
N ASP A 48 18.82 -5.73 -1.23
CA ASP A 48 19.57 -6.99 -1.09
C ASP A 48 19.55 -7.42 0.39
N GLU A 49 19.61 -8.74 0.60
CA GLU A 49 19.25 -9.48 1.83
C GLU A 49 19.95 -9.06 3.14
N GLU A 50 20.98 -8.20 3.10
CA GLU A 50 21.74 -7.79 4.30
C GLU A 50 21.08 -6.68 5.14
N ALA A 51 19.98 -6.07 4.68
CA ALA A 51 19.25 -5.07 5.47
C ALA A 51 18.32 -5.72 6.52
N VAL A 52 18.89 -5.95 7.71
CA VAL A 52 18.20 -6.14 9.00
C VAL A 52 17.07 -5.12 9.16
N ALA A 53 15.93 -5.53 9.75
CA ALA A 53 14.80 -4.73 10.25
C ALA A 53 14.69 -3.33 9.64
N CYS A 54 13.77 -3.14 8.68
CA CYS A 54 13.44 -1.86 8.05
C CYS A 54 14.61 -0.85 8.10
N GLY A 55 15.56 -0.94 7.17
CA GLY A 55 16.92 -0.34 7.21
C GLY A 55 17.05 1.20 7.37
N HIS A 56 16.05 1.88 7.91
CA HIS A 56 16.15 3.20 8.50
C HIS A 56 16.64 3.11 9.96
N PRO A 57 17.33 4.15 10.46
CA PRO A 57 17.75 4.21 11.85
C PRO A 57 16.56 4.07 12.80
N SER A 58 16.73 3.31 13.88
CA SER A 58 15.73 3.15 14.94
C SER A 58 15.28 4.51 15.45
N GLY A 59 13.97 4.75 15.53
CA GLY A 59 13.38 5.93 16.19
C GLY A 59 13.22 7.20 15.34
N LEU A 60 13.57 7.19 14.05
CA LEU A 60 13.39 8.37 13.19
C LEU A 60 12.08 8.39 12.40
N LEU A 61 11.50 7.23 12.07
CA LEU A 61 10.26 7.11 11.28
C LEU A 61 9.40 5.92 11.76
N PRO A 62 8.07 6.04 11.84
CA PRO A 62 7.20 4.87 11.99
C PRO A 62 7.37 3.95 10.78
N CYS A 63 7.66 2.67 11.04
CA CYS A 63 7.71 1.62 10.02
C CYS A 63 6.43 0.79 10.09
N ASP A 64 5.87 0.49 8.93
CA ASP A 64 4.79 -0.47 8.79
C ASP A 64 5.36 -1.73 8.14
N GLU A 65 5.51 -2.80 8.92
CA GLU A 65 5.88 -4.11 8.40
C GLU A 65 4.61 -4.94 8.26
N HIS A 66 4.35 -5.47 7.06
CA HIS A 66 3.15 -6.28 6.82
C HIS A 66 3.40 -7.37 5.78
N LEU A 67 2.61 -8.44 5.88
CA LEU A 67 2.65 -9.55 4.96
C LEU A 67 1.69 -9.31 3.79
N ARG A 68 2.26 -9.22 2.59
CA ARG A 68 1.49 -9.07 1.35
C ARG A 68 1.55 -10.34 0.52
N MET A 69 0.39 -10.88 0.15
CA MET A 69 0.28 -12.11 -0.63
C MET A 69 -0.64 -11.96 -1.85
N ASP A 70 -0.39 -12.80 -2.84
CA ASP A 70 -1.29 -13.05 -3.97
C ASP A 70 -2.05 -14.37 -3.73
N PRO A 71 -3.38 -14.35 -3.54
CA PRO A 71 -4.16 -15.55 -3.23
C PRO A 71 -4.31 -16.51 -4.42
N GLU A 72 -3.95 -16.11 -5.64
CA GLU A 72 -4.02 -16.93 -6.84
C GLU A 72 -2.75 -17.76 -7.06
N ARG A 73 -1.71 -17.49 -6.27
CA ARG A 73 -0.43 -18.19 -6.31
C ARG A 73 -0.42 -19.40 -5.36
N PRO A 74 -0.23 -20.63 -5.86
CA PRO A 74 -0.19 -21.83 -5.02
C PRO A 74 0.85 -21.75 -3.90
N GLU A 75 2.00 -21.14 -4.18
CA GLU A 75 3.10 -20.95 -3.24
C GLU A 75 2.71 -20.09 -2.02
N HIS A 76 1.71 -19.22 -2.15
CA HIS A 76 1.26 -18.36 -1.04
C HIS A 76 0.19 -19.00 -0.15
N GLN A 77 -0.44 -20.10 -0.60
CA GLN A 77 -1.57 -20.73 0.10
C GLN A 77 -1.32 -20.98 1.60
N PRO A 78 -0.15 -21.47 2.04
CA PRO A 78 0.11 -21.73 3.46
C PRO A 78 0.14 -20.47 4.33
N LEU A 79 0.30 -19.28 3.75
CA LEU A 79 0.50 -18.02 4.46
C LEU A 79 -0.68 -17.06 4.33
N LEU A 80 -1.73 -17.41 3.57
CA LEU A 80 -2.86 -16.51 3.31
C LEU A 80 -3.66 -16.14 4.58
N GLU A 81 -3.64 -16.97 5.62
CA GLU A 81 -4.28 -16.67 6.89
C GLU A 81 -3.52 -15.62 7.73
N HIS A 82 -2.25 -15.40 7.41
CA HIS A 82 -1.38 -14.41 8.07
C HIS A 82 -1.18 -13.15 7.22
N ALA A 83 -1.76 -13.08 6.02
CA ALA A 83 -1.59 -11.95 5.13
C ALA A 83 -2.42 -10.75 5.61
N ASP A 84 -1.75 -9.64 5.91
CA ASP A 84 -2.40 -8.36 6.18
C ASP A 84 -2.97 -7.73 4.89
N VAL A 85 -2.27 -7.98 3.77
CA VAL A 85 -2.59 -7.42 2.45
C VAL A 85 -2.73 -8.52 1.40
N LEU A 86 -3.87 -8.58 0.71
CA LEU A 86 -4.10 -9.48 -0.42
C LEU A 86 -4.20 -8.69 -1.73
N VAL A 87 -3.47 -9.13 -2.76
CA VAL A 87 -3.44 -8.45 -4.05
C VAL A 87 -3.53 -9.47 -5.16
N THR A 88 -4.54 -9.38 -6.02
CA THR A 88 -4.66 -10.25 -7.19
C THR A 88 -3.99 -9.65 -8.41
N GLY A 89 -3.57 -10.50 -9.35
CA GLY A 89 -3.02 -10.06 -10.64
C GLY A 89 -4.07 -9.85 -11.73
N GLU A 90 -5.25 -10.44 -11.59
CA GLU A 90 -6.29 -10.43 -12.62
C GLU A 90 -6.94 -9.04 -12.79
N LEU A 91 -6.95 -8.54 -14.03
CA LEU A 91 -7.65 -7.32 -14.40
C LEU A 91 -9.16 -7.58 -14.53
N LEU A 92 -9.96 -6.97 -13.65
CA LEU A 92 -11.41 -7.15 -13.64
C LEU A 92 -12.15 -5.85 -13.97
N ARG A 93 -13.39 -5.98 -14.46
CA ARG A 93 -14.33 -4.84 -14.55
C ARG A 93 -14.67 -4.35 -13.15
N PHE A 94 -15.01 -3.07 -13.01
CA PHE A 94 -15.22 -2.41 -11.70
C PHE A 94 -16.15 -3.18 -10.75
N GLU A 95 -17.34 -3.58 -11.19
CA GLU A 95 -18.28 -4.33 -10.35
C GLU A 95 -17.76 -5.72 -9.96
N ALA A 96 -17.03 -6.38 -10.87
CA ALA A 96 -16.42 -7.67 -10.58
C ALA A 96 -15.25 -7.53 -9.60
N ALA A 97 -14.47 -6.45 -9.72
CA ALA A 97 -13.40 -6.11 -8.79
C ALA A 97 -13.95 -5.82 -7.38
N LEU A 98 -15.06 -5.09 -7.26
CA LEU A 98 -15.75 -4.87 -5.97
C LEU A 98 -16.15 -6.19 -5.32
N ARG A 99 -16.85 -7.06 -6.05
CA ARG A 99 -17.25 -8.38 -5.55
C ARG A 99 -16.04 -9.25 -5.18
N ARG A 100 -14.96 -9.16 -5.96
CA ARG A 100 -13.72 -9.91 -5.69
C ARG A 100 -13.05 -9.43 -4.40
N VAL A 101 -12.93 -8.12 -4.20
CA VAL A 101 -12.40 -7.53 -2.96
C VAL A 101 -13.24 -7.96 -1.75
N ASP A 102 -14.57 -7.86 -1.84
CA ASP A 102 -15.47 -8.27 -0.77
C ASP A 102 -15.31 -9.74 -0.41
N ALA A 103 -15.26 -10.61 -1.42
CA ALA A 103 -15.06 -12.05 -1.24
C ALA A 103 -13.69 -12.38 -0.63
N LEU A 104 -12.62 -11.68 -1.01
CA LEU A 104 -11.29 -11.85 -0.44
C LEU A 104 -11.28 -11.51 1.05
N LEU A 105 -11.83 -10.34 1.42
CA LEU A 105 -11.89 -9.94 2.81
C LEU A 105 -12.78 -10.90 3.61
N ALA A 106 -13.96 -11.27 3.11
CA ALA A 106 -14.85 -12.21 3.79
C ALA A 106 -14.19 -13.59 4.04
N ARG A 107 -13.41 -14.09 3.08
CA ARG A 107 -12.71 -15.37 3.19
C ARG A 107 -11.48 -15.34 4.09
N HIS A 108 -10.84 -14.18 4.23
CA HIS A 108 -9.59 -14.01 4.99
C HIS A 108 -9.78 -12.97 6.10
N PRO A 109 -10.27 -13.36 7.30
CA PRO A 109 -10.55 -12.43 8.39
C PRO A 109 -9.32 -11.68 8.93
N GLY A 110 -8.13 -12.28 8.81
CA GLY A 110 -6.85 -11.63 9.16
C GLY A 110 -6.39 -10.58 8.16
N CYS A 111 -6.97 -10.56 6.94
CA CYS A 111 -6.64 -9.57 5.93
C CYS A 111 -7.32 -8.22 6.22
N LEU A 112 -6.49 -7.18 6.26
CA LEU A 112 -6.89 -5.80 6.54
C LEU A 112 -7.11 -5.00 5.25
N VAL A 113 -6.35 -5.30 4.18
CA VAL A 113 -6.47 -4.62 2.89
C VAL A 113 -6.47 -5.62 1.74
N ALA A 114 -7.47 -5.54 0.87
CA ALA A 114 -7.49 -6.30 -0.38
C ALA A 114 -7.51 -5.35 -1.59
N ALA A 115 -6.74 -5.66 -2.63
CA ALA A 115 -6.70 -4.88 -3.85
C ALA A 115 -6.83 -5.74 -5.10
N VAL A 116 -7.66 -5.26 -6.03
CA VAL A 116 -7.91 -5.89 -7.32
C VAL A 116 -7.70 -4.86 -8.43
N PRO A 117 -6.90 -5.16 -9.47
CA PRO A 117 -6.74 -4.27 -10.61
C PRO A 117 -8.07 -4.01 -11.32
N GLY A 118 -8.35 -2.74 -11.63
CA GLY A 118 -9.55 -2.29 -12.32
C GLY A 118 -9.27 -1.64 -13.67
N PRO A 119 -10.31 -1.32 -14.48
CA PRO A 119 -10.12 -0.65 -15.76
C PRO A 119 -9.53 0.77 -15.57
N GLY A 120 -8.88 1.29 -16.61
CA GLY A 120 -8.41 2.67 -16.62
C GLY A 120 -7.17 2.94 -15.76
N ALA A 121 -6.32 1.93 -15.52
CA ALA A 121 -5.10 2.01 -14.72
C ALA A 121 -5.32 2.22 -13.21
N GLY A 122 -6.55 1.99 -12.72
CA GLY A 122 -6.90 2.05 -11.29
C GLY A 122 -6.87 0.69 -10.60
N CYS A 123 -7.14 0.70 -9.29
CA CYS A 123 -7.41 -0.49 -8.50
C CYS A 123 -8.61 -0.24 -7.59
N VAL A 124 -9.41 -1.28 -7.37
CA VAL A 124 -10.43 -1.30 -6.33
C VAL A 124 -9.79 -1.84 -5.08
N ILE A 125 -9.91 -1.10 -3.98
CA ILE A 125 -9.33 -1.45 -2.69
C ILE A 125 -10.45 -1.60 -1.68
N GLY A 126 -10.39 -2.65 -0.87
CA GLY A 126 -11.21 -2.81 0.32
C GLY A 126 -10.32 -2.72 1.55
N VAL A 127 -10.79 -2.00 2.56
CA VAL A 127 -10.12 -1.84 3.84
C VAL A 127 -11.06 -2.28 4.95
N ARG A 128 -10.59 -3.20 5.78
CA ARG A 128 -11.29 -3.62 7.00
C ARG A 128 -10.89 -2.72 8.16
N ASP A 129 -11.86 -2.16 8.86
CA ASP A 129 -11.62 -1.42 10.09
C ASP A 129 -11.55 -2.35 11.33
N ALA A 130 -11.21 -1.78 12.48
CA ALA A 130 -11.09 -2.53 13.73
C ALA A 130 -12.42 -3.18 14.20
N LEU A 131 -13.56 -2.75 13.67
CA LEU A 131 -14.88 -3.34 13.93
C LEU A 131 -15.25 -4.41 12.90
N GLY A 132 -14.36 -4.70 11.95
CA GLY A 132 -14.56 -5.66 10.88
C GLY A 132 -15.36 -5.12 9.69
N SER A 133 -15.76 -3.84 9.68
CA SER A 133 -16.52 -3.25 8.58
C SER A 133 -15.60 -2.97 7.40
N VAL A 134 -16.10 -3.22 6.17
CA VAL A 134 -15.33 -3.01 4.95
C VAL A 134 -15.68 -1.68 4.32
N ARG A 135 -14.66 -0.88 3.99
CA ARG A 135 -14.75 0.35 3.21
C ARG A 135 -14.06 0.18 1.88
N PHE A 136 -14.68 0.64 0.81
CA PHE A 136 -14.10 0.59 -0.53
C PHE A 136 -13.45 1.93 -0.89
N LEU A 137 -12.28 1.86 -1.51
CA LEU A 137 -11.49 2.99 -1.98
C LEU A 137 -11.09 2.79 -3.43
N TRP A 138 -10.97 3.90 -4.15
CA TRP A 138 -10.48 3.94 -5.52
C TRP A 138 -9.58 5.18 -5.65
N PRO A 139 -8.31 5.09 -5.20
CA PRO A 139 -7.41 6.23 -5.26
C PRO A 139 -7.29 6.76 -6.69
N GLU A 140 -7.38 8.08 -6.82
CA GLU A 140 -7.26 8.77 -8.08
C GLU A 140 -5.89 8.53 -8.70
N ARG A 141 -5.86 8.52 -10.03
CA ARG A 141 -4.61 8.53 -10.77
C ARG A 141 -3.95 9.90 -10.57
N GLY A 142 -2.75 9.91 -9.98
CA GLY A 142 -1.95 11.13 -9.91
C GLY A 142 -1.65 11.73 -11.28
N ALA A 143 -1.55 13.06 -11.35
CA ALA A 143 -1.29 13.76 -12.61
C ALA A 143 0.07 13.38 -13.21
N GLY A 144 0.08 13.02 -14.51
CA GLY A 144 1.29 13.03 -15.34
C GLY A 144 2.22 11.82 -15.26
N GLY A 145 1.85 10.72 -14.60
CA GLY A 145 2.71 9.55 -14.43
C GLY A 145 2.10 8.19 -14.81
N ALA A 146 2.93 7.16 -14.82
CA ALA A 146 2.49 5.77 -14.78
C ALA A 146 1.78 5.52 -13.43
N PRO A 147 0.68 4.76 -13.40
CA PRO A 147 0.02 4.41 -12.14
C PRO A 147 0.95 3.59 -11.24
N ALA A 148 0.84 3.76 -9.93
CA ALA A 148 1.43 2.82 -8.98
C ALA A 148 0.81 1.43 -9.16
N SER A 149 1.59 0.37 -8.98
CA SER A 149 1.04 -0.99 -9.07
C SER A 149 0.01 -1.22 -7.95
N PRO A 150 -1.03 -2.04 -8.17
CA PRO A 150 -2.05 -2.33 -7.16
C PRO A 150 -1.47 -2.75 -5.81
N GLY A 151 -0.39 -3.55 -5.83
CA GLY A 151 0.29 -3.96 -4.60
C GLY A 151 1.00 -2.83 -3.85
N VAL A 152 1.54 -1.83 -4.55
CA VAL A 152 2.10 -0.63 -3.90
C VAL A 152 0.98 0.21 -3.30
N VAL A 153 -0.13 0.41 -4.03
CA VAL A 153 -1.26 1.19 -3.53
C VAL A 153 -1.88 0.52 -2.29
N ALA A 154 -2.09 -0.79 -2.32
CA ALA A 154 -2.62 -1.56 -1.19
C ALA A 154 -1.73 -1.45 0.06
N SER A 155 -0.42 -1.62 -0.12
CA SER A 155 0.57 -1.48 0.95
C SER A 155 0.60 -0.07 1.54
N VAL A 156 0.46 0.98 0.73
CA VAL A 156 0.38 2.37 1.21
C VAL A 156 -0.92 2.62 1.97
N VAL A 157 -2.04 2.07 1.50
CA VAL A 157 -3.34 2.15 2.20
C VAL A 157 -3.23 1.48 3.57
N HIS A 158 -2.65 0.28 3.66
CA HIS A 158 -2.41 -0.40 4.92
C HIS A 158 -1.61 0.48 5.89
N ALA A 159 -0.43 0.94 5.45
CA ALA A 159 0.44 1.79 6.26
C ALA A 159 -0.22 3.12 6.69
N TRP A 160 -1.02 3.73 5.80
CA TRP A 160 -1.78 4.95 6.11
C TRP A 160 -2.78 4.70 7.24
N THR A 161 -3.52 3.59 7.17
CA THR A 161 -4.51 3.23 8.18
C THR A 161 -3.88 2.77 9.49
N ALA A 162 -2.77 2.04 9.43
CA ALA A 162 -1.97 1.65 10.61
C ALA A 162 -1.41 2.87 11.34
N ALA A 163 -1.09 3.95 10.61
CA ALA A 163 -0.72 5.25 11.19
C ALA A 163 -1.91 6.04 11.76
N GLY A 164 -3.11 5.44 11.87
CA GLY A 164 -4.31 6.04 12.44
C GLY A 164 -4.99 7.06 11.54
N ARG A 165 -4.71 7.05 10.23
CA ARG A 165 -5.32 7.97 9.27
C ARG A 165 -6.59 7.37 8.66
N ALA A 166 -7.56 8.23 8.36
CA ALA A 166 -8.80 7.84 7.72
C ALA A 166 -8.54 7.37 6.27
N PRO A 167 -9.02 6.19 5.84
CA PRO A 167 -8.69 5.65 4.52
C PRO A 167 -9.15 6.55 3.35
N ASP A 168 -10.27 7.25 3.50
CA ASP A 168 -10.86 8.17 2.51
C ASP A 168 -10.13 9.52 2.40
N ALA A 169 -9.23 9.82 3.34
CA ALA A 169 -8.34 10.98 3.25
C ALA A 169 -7.17 10.73 2.28
N LEU A 170 -6.90 9.48 1.90
CA LEU A 170 -5.91 9.16 0.86
C LEU A 170 -6.58 9.29 -0.52
N ARG A 171 -6.24 10.36 -1.23
CA ARG A 171 -6.79 10.70 -2.55
C ARG A 171 -6.03 10.03 -3.69
N SER A 172 -4.70 10.02 -3.63
CA SER A 172 -3.88 9.46 -4.72
C SER A 172 -2.57 8.87 -4.22
N VAL A 173 -2.05 7.90 -4.97
CA VAL A 173 -0.73 7.29 -4.77
C VAL A 173 0.08 7.44 -6.05
N VAL A 174 1.17 8.21 -5.98
CA VAL A 174 1.95 8.63 -7.15
C VAL A 174 3.35 8.05 -7.05
N PRO A 175 3.77 7.20 -7.99
CA PRO A 175 5.13 6.71 -8.02
C PRO A 175 6.10 7.83 -8.39
N LEU A 176 7.17 7.94 -7.61
CA LEU A 176 8.31 8.77 -7.92
C LEU A 176 9.19 8.04 -8.94
N PRO A 177 9.79 8.76 -9.91
CA PRO A 177 10.80 8.20 -10.79
C PRO A 177 11.92 7.56 -9.95
N ARG A 178 12.42 6.40 -10.39
CA ARG A 178 13.67 5.87 -9.84
C ARG A 178 14.79 6.88 -10.19
N PRO A 179 15.69 7.20 -9.25
CA PRO A 179 16.86 8.02 -9.54
C PRO A 179 17.75 7.35 -10.57
#